data_AF-A0A8J2LIW1-F1
#
_entry.id   AF-A0A8J2LIW1-F1
#
_cell.length_a   1.000
_cell.length_b   1.000
_cell.length_c   1.000
_cell.angle_alpha   90.00
_cell.angle_beta   90.00
_cell.angle_gamma   90.00
#
_symmetry.space_group_name_H-M   'P 1'
#
loop_
_entity.id
_entity.type
_entity.pdbx_description
1 polymer ?
#
loop_
_entity_poly.entity_id
_entity_poly.type
_entity_poly.pdbx_seq_one_letter_code
_entity_poly.pdbx_strand_id
1 'polypeptide(L)' 'MKVALIFGLVFFIAVATNAVDARCHKPCFTTLEVDRVCGSDGVTYINPGALACEQMCNKDLVVRKKGSCSD' A
#
# COMPACT_ATOMS: atom_id res chain seq x y z
N MET A 1 -35.03 4.45 21.37
CA MET A 1 -35.30 4.67 19.93
C MET A 1 -34.48 5.81 19.29
N LYS A 2 -33.58 6.50 20.01
CA LYS A 2 -32.71 7.56 19.46
C LYS A 2 -31.31 7.08 19.01
N VAL A 3 -30.90 5.90 19.47
CA VAL A 3 -29.54 5.37 19.30
C VAL A 3 -29.31 4.83 17.87
N ALA A 4 -30.32 4.26 17.21
CA ALA A 4 -30.21 3.76 15.83
C ALA A 4 -29.94 4.87 14.78
N LEU A 5 -30.45 6.09 15.01
CA LEU A 5 -30.20 7.25 14.16
C LEU A 5 -28.74 7.71 14.21
N ILE A 6 -28.11 7.57 15.37
CA ILE A 6 -26.69 7.91 15.57
C ILE A 6 -25.81 6.87 14.88
N PHE A 7 -26.11 5.57 15.02
CA PHE A 7 -25.37 4.52 14.28
C PHE A 7 -25.43 4.71 12.76
N GLY A 8 -26.59 5.10 12.18
CA GLY A 8 -26.72 5.37 10.75
C GLY A 8 -25.91 6.58 10.27
N LEU A 9 -25.94 7.70 11.00
CA LEU A 9 -25.14 8.90 10.69
C LEU A 9 -23.64 8.65 10.80
N VAL A 10 -23.21 7.91 11.83
CA VAL A 10 -21.81 7.56 12.05
C VAL A 10 -21.31 6.55 11.02
N PHE A 11 -22.18 5.63 10.57
CA PHE A 11 -21.85 4.66 9.50
C PHE A 11 -21.70 5.35 8.13
N PHE A 12 -22.50 6.37 7.82
CA PHE A 12 -22.33 7.16 6.59
C PHE A 12 -21.11 8.08 6.62
N ILE A 13 -20.77 8.69 7.77
CA ILE A 13 -19.56 9.51 7.91
C ILE A 13 -18.30 8.63 7.82
N ALA A 14 -18.36 7.37 8.25
CA ALA A 14 -17.27 6.41 8.10
C ALA A 14 -17.06 5.88 6.66
N VAL A 15 -17.99 6.15 5.72
CA VAL A 15 -17.96 5.55 4.36
C VAL A 15 -17.23 6.40 3.31
N ALA A 16 -16.87 7.66 3.57
CA ALA A 16 -16.41 8.57 2.49
C ALA A 16 -15.15 9.40 2.77
N THR A 17 -14.17 8.87 3.51
CA THR A 17 -12.79 9.31 3.36
C THR A 17 -11.88 8.13 3.05
N ASN A 18 -12.15 7.45 1.92
CA ASN A 18 -11.09 6.71 1.25
C ASN A 18 -10.14 7.77 0.70
N ALA A 19 -9.14 8.17 1.50
CA ALA A 19 -8.04 8.97 1.01
C ALA A 19 -7.38 8.16 -0.10
N VAL A 20 -7.72 8.46 -1.35
CA VAL A 20 -6.95 8.02 -2.50
C VAL A 20 -5.61 8.73 -2.36
N ASP A 21 -4.60 8.05 -1.82
CA ASP A 21 -3.22 8.54 -1.84
C ASP A 21 -2.75 8.54 -3.29
N ALA A 22 -3.15 9.60 -3.99
CA ALA A 22 -2.87 9.81 -5.39
C ALA A 22 -1.39 10.14 -5.52
N ARG A 23 -0.58 9.07 -5.61
CA ARG A 23 0.83 9.10 -6.00
C ARG A 23 1.66 9.89 -5.01
N CYS A 24 2.09 9.21 -3.96
CA CYS A 24 3.25 9.61 -3.20
C CYS A 24 4.48 9.61 -4.13
N HIS A 25 4.67 10.74 -4.80
CA HIS A 25 5.76 11.00 -5.72
C HIS A 25 6.91 11.61 -4.91
N LYS A 26 7.52 10.79 -4.07
CA LYS A 26 8.74 11.16 -3.34
C LYS A 26 9.94 10.79 -4.19
N PRO A 27 10.95 11.67 -4.32
CA PRO A 27 12.20 11.26 -4.93
C PRO A 27 12.75 10.07 -4.14
N CYS A 28 12.99 8.96 -4.85
CA CYS A 28 13.58 7.77 -4.27
C CYS A 28 14.65 7.25 -5.22
N PHE A 29 15.81 6.95 -4.66
CA PHE A 29 16.93 6.39 -5.42
C PHE A 29 16.93 4.89 -5.19
N THR A 30 16.88 4.15 -6.29
CA THR A 30 17.11 2.71 -6.32
C THR A 30 18.22 2.40 -7.30
N THR A 31 18.86 1.27 -7.11
CA THR A 31 19.91 0.74 -7.97
C THR A 31 19.27 -0.10 -9.10
N LEU A 32 20.03 -0.42 -10.15
CA LEU A 32 19.54 -1.08 -11.38
C LEU A 32 19.68 -2.61 -11.36
N GLU A 33 20.13 -3.19 -10.25
CA GLU A 33 20.17 -4.64 -10.08
C GLU A 33 18.77 -5.24 -10.12
N VAL A 34 18.73 -6.48 -10.59
CA VAL A 34 17.52 -7.30 -10.63
C VAL A 34 17.61 -8.30 -9.49
N ASP A 35 16.86 -8.05 -8.42
CA ASP A 35 16.71 -8.94 -7.25
C ASP A 35 15.23 -8.98 -6.85
N ARG A 36 14.42 -9.68 -7.66
CA ARG A 36 12.95 -9.57 -7.58
C ARG A 36 12.43 -9.99 -6.21
N VAL A 37 11.45 -9.23 -5.73
CA VAL A 37 10.68 -9.57 -4.52
C VAL A 37 9.19 -9.41 -4.77
N CYS A 38 8.38 -10.22 -4.09
CA CYS A 38 6.93 -10.08 -4.08
C CYS A 38 6.51 -9.29 -2.83
N GLY A 39 5.74 -8.21 -3.02
CA GLY A 39 5.16 -7.42 -1.94
C GLY A 39 3.94 -8.08 -1.29
N SER A 40 3.55 -7.60 -0.11
CA SER A 40 2.31 -7.98 0.58
C SER A 40 1.05 -7.58 -0.19
N ASP A 41 1.18 -6.62 -1.09
CA ASP A 41 0.15 -6.17 -2.04
C ASP A 41 0.04 -7.05 -3.30
N GLY A 42 0.89 -8.06 -3.44
CA GLY A 42 0.91 -8.95 -4.61
C GLY A 42 1.62 -8.36 -5.84
N VAL A 43 2.31 -7.23 -5.70
CA VAL A 43 3.11 -6.63 -6.78
C VAL A 43 4.54 -7.19 -6.75
N THR A 44 5.09 -7.46 -7.93
CA THR A 44 6.51 -7.82 -8.07
C THR A 44 7.34 -6.56 -8.24
N TYR A 45 8.28 -6.34 -7.32
CA TYR A 45 9.25 -5.25 -7.40
C TYR A 45 10.56 -5.77 -7.99
N ILE A 46 11.19 -4.97 -8.86
CA ILE A 46 12.39 -5.37 -9.60
C ILE A 46 13.60 -5.61 -8.68
N ASN A 47 13.64 -4.91 -7.55
CA ASN A 47 14.60 -5.07 -6.47
C ASN A 47 13.99 -4.63 -5.12
N PRO A 48 14.61 -4.97 -3.99
CA PRO A 48 14.14 -4.55 -2.68
C PRO A 48 14.11 -3.03 -2.50
N GLY A 49 15.01 -2.30 -3.18
CA GLY A 49 15.04 -0.84 -3.16
C GLY A 49 13.77 -0.22 -3.75
N ALA A 50 13.25 -0.77 -4.85
CA ALA A 50 12.00 -0.34 -5.45
C ALA A 50 10.80 -0.57 -4.53
N LEU A 51 10.76 -1.69 -3.80
CA LEU A 51 9.74 -1.93 -2.77
C LEU A 51 9.88 -0.92 -1.63
N ALA A 52 11.10 -0.65 -1.17
CA ALA A 52 11.36 0.33 -0.10
C ALA A 52 10.94 1.75 -0.50
N CYS A 53 11.07 2.12 -1.78
CA CYS A 53 10.51 3.37 -2.30
C CYS A 53 8.99 3.42 -2.12
N GLU A 54 8.28 2.34 -2.46
CA GLU A 54 6.83 2.28 -2.29
C GLU A 54 6.42 2.27 -0.81
N GLN A 55 7.26 1.71 0.09
CA GLN A 55 7.06 1.80 1.54
C GLN A 55 7.13 3.23 2.11
N MET A 56 7.67 4.20 1.35
CA MET A 56 7.60 5.61 1.75
C MET A 56 6.15 6.10 1.79
N CYS A 57 5.29 5.46 1.02
CA CYS A 57 3.92 5.83 0.71
C CYS A 57 2.93 4.85 1.32
N ASN A 58 3.22 3.56 1.22
CA ASN A 58 2.47 2.48 1.79
C ASN A 58 3.25 1.83 2.94
N LYS A 59 3.05 2.33 4.17
CA LYS A 59 3.78 1.85 5.35
C LYS A 59 3.50 0.39 5.71
N ASP A 60 2.39 -0.17 5.24
CA ASP A 60 1.99 -1.55 5.47
C ASP A 60 2.53 -2.51 4.40
N LEU A 61 3.17 -1.98 3.35
CA LEU A 61 3.84 -2.80 2.35
C LEU A 61 5.05 -3.49 2.97
N VAL A 62 5.13 -4.80 2.84
CA VAL A 62 6.27 -5.61 3.29
C VAL A 62 6.65 -6.62 2.22
N VAL A 63 7.88 -7.12 2.27
CA VAL A 63 8.29 -8.25 1.43
C VAL A 63 7.52 -9.50 1.89
N ARG A 64 6.73 -10.07 0.99
CA ARG A 64 6.04 -11.35 1.19
C ARG A 64 6.95 -12.55 0.92
N LYS A 65 7.71 -12.52 -0.18
CA LYS A 65 8.71 -13.55 -0.53
C LYS A 65 9.80 -13.00 -1.46
N LYS A 66 10.93 -13.71 -1.52
CA LYS A 66 11.91 -13.55 -2.60
C LYS A 66 11.39 -14.13 -3.92
N GLY A 67 11.82 -13.58 -5.04
CA GLY A 67 11.32 -13.92 -6.37
C GLY A 67 10.08 -13.10 -6.76
N SER A 68 9.57 -13.33 -7.96
CA SER A 68 8.33 -12.69 -8.41
C SER A 68 7.10 -13.28 -7.72
N CYS A 69 5.98 -12.57 -7.72
CA CYS A 69 4.75 -13.07 -7.10
C CYS A 69 4.20 -14.33 -7.79
N SER A 70 4.47 -14.49 -9.09
CA SER A 70 4.00 -15.62 -9.89
C SER A 70 4.85 -16.88 -9.80
N ASP A 71 6.05 -16.79 -9.21
CA ASP A 71 6.98 -17.94 -9.08
C ASP A 71 6.54 -18.96 -8.00
#